data_AF-A0A146KLV5-F1
#
_entry.id   AF-A0A146KLV5-F1
#
_cell.length_a   1.000
_cell.length_b   1.000
_cell.length_c   1.000
_cell.angle_alpha   90.00
_cell.angle_beta   90.00
_cell.angle_gamma   90.00
#
_symmetry.space_group_name_H-M   'P 1'
#
loop_
_entity.id
_entity.type
_entity.pdbx_description
1 polymer ?
#
loop_
_entity_poly.entity_id
_entity_poly.type
_entity_poly.pdbx_seq_one_letter_code
_entity_poly.pdbx_strand_id
1 'polypeptide(L)'
;MTFMKEVLNYFRDQGHMIFFMDNCSIHKNRDLLTYLNEHGHRVHFNWPYTPELQPIENFFAAWKSKVDVSAEVVNSSVTEQLLNVLIQAFDSISFEEIRNMLAHVENVIVPLIYDLGNL
;
A
#
# COMPACT_ATOMS: atom_id res chain seq x y z
N MET A 1 17.80 -1.01 -0.47
CA MET A 1 17.75 -0.11 -1.65
C MET A 1 17.29 -0.79 -2.94
N THR A 2 17.61 -2.06 -3.18
CA THR A 2 17.34 -2.77 -4.46
C THR A 2 15.87 -2.70 -4.89
N PHE A 3 14.94 -3.06 -4.00
CA PHE A 3 13.51 -3.05 -4.29
C PHE A 3 12.99 -1.67 -4.77
N MET A 4 13.29 -0.59 -4.04
CA MET A 4 12.83 0.74 -4.45
C MET A 4 13.39 1.18 -5.81
N LYS A 5 14.63 0.80 -6.14
CA LYS A 5 15.21 1.07 -7.46
C LYS A 5 14.49 0.28 -8.56
N GLU A 6 14.09 -0.96 -8.29
CA GLU A 6 13.28 -1.76 -9.22
C GLU A 6 11.91 -1.14 -9.46
N VAL A 7 11.23 -0.69 -8.38
CA VAL A 7 9.96 0.03 -8.47
C VAL A 7 10.09 1.31 -9.32
N LEU A 8 11.12 2.12 -9.05
CA LEU A 8 11.38 3.35 -9.80
C LEU A 8 11.66 3.06 -11.28
N ASN A 9 12.43 2.02 -11.58
CA ASN A 9 12.71 1.60 -12.94
C ASN A 9 11.45 1.11 -13.67
N TYR A 10 10.55 0.42 -12.97
CA TYR A 10 9.28 -0.04 -13.53
C TYR A 10 8.38 1.15 -13.94
N PHE A 11 8.37 2.21 -13.14
CA PHE A 11 7.57 3.42 -13.39
C PHE A 11 8.35 4.57 -14.04
N ARG A 12 9.54 4.31 -14.61
CA ARG A 12 10.42 5.37 -15.14
C ARG A 12 9.77 6.29 -16.18
N ASP A 13 8.78 5.77 -16.91
CA ASP A 13 8.09 6.48 -17.98
C ASP A 13 6.87 7.28 -17.48
N GLN A 14 6.52 7.19 -16.18
CA GLN A 14 5.40 7.90 -15.56
C GLN A 14 5.79 9.29 -15.00
N GLY A 15 7.06 9.66 -15.11
CA GLY A 15 7.58 10.93 -14.59
C GLY A 15 7.75 10.97 -13.08
N HIS A 16 7.57 12.14 -12.48
CA HIS A 16 7.73 12.34 -11.04
C HIS A 16 6.58 11.69 -10.28
N MET A 17 6.92 10.95 -9.22
CA MET A 17 5.97 10.17 -8.43
C MET A 17 5.87 10.69 -7.01
N ILE A 18 4.69 10.52 -6.42
CA ILE A 18 4.43 10.76 -5.01
C ILE A 18 4.25 9.40 -4.33
N PHE A 19 5.14 9.09 -3.40
CA PHE A 19 5.07 7.87 -2.58
C PHE A 19 4.35 8.19 -1.27
N PHE A 20 3.21 7.56 -1.05
CA PHE A 20 2.53 7.56 0.24
C PHE A 20 3.00 6.36 1.06
N MET A 21 3.62 6.60 2.22
CA MET A 21 4.17 5.57 3.09
C MET A 21 3.67 5.74 4.53
N ASP A 22 3.60 4.64 5.27
CA ASP A 22 3.38 4.69 6.71
C ASP A 22 4.59 5.34 7.42
N ASN A 23 4.36 5.89 8.62
CA ASN A 23 5.36 6.67 9.35
C ASN A 23 6.41 5.81 10.08
N CYS A 24 6.53 4.52 9.76
CA CYS A 24 7.46 3.62 10.44
C CYS A 24 8.92 4.00 10.15
N SER A 25 9.78 3.84 11.17
CA SER A 25 11.20 4.21 11.10
C SER A 25 11.95 3.50 9.98
N ILE A 26 11.53 2.29 9.59
CA ILE A 26 12.12 1.51 8.50
C ILE A 26 11.98 2.21 7.13
N HIS A 27 10.97 3.07 6.96
CA HIS A 27 10.76 3.83 5.71
C HIS A 27 11.55 5.14 5.67
N LYS A 28 12.14 5.56 6.79
CA LYS A 28 12.88 6.83 6.92
C LYS A 28 14.37 6.69 6.64
N ASN A 29 14.76 5.72 5.80
CA ASN A 29 16.15 5.57 5.39
C ASN A 29 16.60 6.83 4.63
N ARG A 30 17.57 7.55 5.19
CA ARG A 30 18.02 8.84 4.65
C ARG A 30 18.52 8.74 3.22
N ASP A 31 19.29 7.70 2.90
CA ASP A 31 19.89 7.54 1.57
C ASP A 31 18.81 7.31 0.50
N LEU A 32 17.77 6.54 0.83
CA LEU A 32 16.59 6.36 -0.02
C LEU A 32 15.85 7.68 -0.24
N LEU A 33 15.58 8.43 0.83
CA LEU A 33 14.86 9.70 0.75
C LEU A 33 15.63 10.74 -0.06
N THR A 34 16.94 10.84 0.15
CA THR A 34 17.82 11.68 -0.66
C THR A 34 17.76 11.27 -2.13
N TYR A 35 17.90 9.98 -2.42
CA TYR A 35 17.84 9.47 -3.79
C TYR A 35 16.51 9.80 -4.48
N LEU A 36 15.38 9.59 -3.81
CA LEU A 36 14.06 9.90 -4.34
C LEU A 36 13.92 11.40 -4.64
N ASN A 37 14.33 12.25 -3.71
CA ASN A 37 14.24 13.71 -3.85
C ASN A 37 15.14 14.24 -4.99
N GLU A 38 16.37 13.72 -5.12
CA GLU A 38 17.30 14.10 -6.20
C GLU A 38 16.77 13.74 -7.60
N HIS A 39 15.90 12.73 -7.71
CA HIS A 39 15.26 12.32 -8.96
C HIS A 39 13.85 12.94 -9.14
N GLY A 40 13.49 13.92 -8.30
CA GLY A 40 12.23 14.67 -8.39
C GLY A 40 11.00 13.92 -7.85
N HIS A 41 11.18 12.77 -7.21
CA HIS A 41 10.09 12.08 -6.52
C HIS A 41 9.87 12.69 -5.13
N ARG A 42 8.64 12.58 -4.62
CA ARG A 42 8.27 13.03 -3.28
C ARG A 42 7.82 11.85 -2.43
N VAL A 43 8.08 11.93 -1.13
CA VAL A 43 7.58 10.96 -0.15
C VAL A 43 6.73 11.70 0.87
N HIS A 44 5.51 11.25 1.06
CA HIS A 44 4.61 11.70 2.10
C HIS A 44 4.42 10.58 3.11
N PHE A 45 4.77 10.88 4.36
CA PHE A 45 4.53 9.99 5.48
C PHE A 45 3.18 10.31 6.11
N ASN A 46 2.44 9.26 6.44
CA ASN A 46 1.17 9.41 7.15
C ASN A 46 1.37 9.93 8.59
N TRP A 47 0.30 10.41 9.24
CA TRP A 47 0.35 10.73 10.66
C TRP A 47 0.63 9.49 11.50
N PRO A 48 1.34 9.63 12.64
CA PRO A 48 1.46 8.53 13.60
C PRO A 48 0.08 8.08 14.06
N TYR A 49 -0.12 6.76 14.11
CA TYR A 49 -1.33 6.12 14.63
C TYR A 49 -2.64 6.43 13.87
N THR A 50 -2.56 6.78 12.58
CA THR A 50 -3.74 6.99 11.71
C THR A 50 -3.79 5.98 10.54
N PRO A 51 -3.81 4.66 10.80
CA PRO A 51 -3.86 3.65 9.75
C PRO A 51 -5.10 3.78 8.85
N GLU A 52 -6.20 4.32 9.37
CA GLU A 52 -7.42 4.60 8.60
C GLU A 52 -7.20 5.61 7.46
N LEU A 53 -6.15 6.44 7.55
CA LEU A 53 -5.77 7.38 6.49
C LEU A 53 -4.82 6.77 5.47
N GLN A 54 -4.41 5.51 5.64
CA GLN A 54 -3.46 4.86 4.77
C GLN A 54 -4.17 4.05 3.68
N PRO A 55 -4.05 4.44 2.39
CA PRO A 55 -4.77 3.79 1.29
C PRO A 55 -4.64 2.26 1.21
N ILE A 56 -3.45 1.73 1.52
CA ILE A 56 -3.17 0.30 1.42
C ILE A 56 -3.94 -0.52 2.49
N GLU A 57 -4.36 0.09 3.61
CA GLU A 57 -5.11 -0.60 4.65
C GLU A 57 -6.50 -1.03 4.17
N ASN A 58 -7.13 -0.28 3.26
CA ASN A 58 -8.38 -0.70 2.63
C ASN A 58 -8.20 -1.99 1.81
N PHE A 59 -7.08 -2.09 1.10
CA PHE A 59 -6.73 -3.29 0.36
C PHE A 59 -6.48 -4.47 1.30
N PHE A 60 -5.66 -4.28 2.34
CA PHE A 60 -5.37 -5.33 3.31
C PHE A 60 -6.60 -5.79 4.09
N ALA A 61 -7.52 -4.90 4.42
CA ALA A 61 -8.80 -5.27 5.04
C ALA A 61 -9.63 -6.17 4.12
N ALA A 62 -9.76 -5.81 2.83
CA ALA A 62 -10.47 -6.63 1.85
C ALA A 62 -9.80 -7.98 1.63
N TRP A 63 -8.46 -7.98 1.47
CA TRP A 63 -7.69 -9.21 1.31
C TRP A 63 -7.83 -10.14 2.50
N LYS A 64 -7.67 -9.60 3.72
CA LYS A 64 -7.84 -10.34 4.97
C LYS A 64 -9.24 -10.94 5.07
N SER A 65 -10.29 -10.18 4.75
CA SER A 65 -11.66 -10.71 4.77
C SER A 65 -11.84 -11.92 3.84
N LYS A 66 -11.19 -11.92 2.67
CA LYS A 66 -11.21 -13.06 1.72
C LYS A 66 -10.38 -14.24 2.23
N VAL A 67 -9.25 -13.98 2.89
CA VAL A 67 -8.44 -14.99 3.59
C VAL A 67 -9.23 -15.65 4.71
N ASP A 68 -9.88 -14.86 5.58
CA ASP A 68 -10.63 -15.37 6.74
C ASP A 68 -11.76 -16.33 6.31
N VAL A 69 -12.48 -16.01 5.23
CA VAL A 69 -13.50 -16.90 4.62
C VAL A 69 -12.89 -18.21 4.11
N SER A 70 -11.66 -18.17 3.62
CA SER A 70 -10.98 -19.32 3.00
C SER A 70 -10.18 -20.16 4.01
N ALA A 71 -9.79 -19.55 5.13
CA ALA A 71 -8.95 -20.15 6.18
C ALA A 71 -9.73 -21.09 7.11
N GLU A 72 -11.07 -20.98 7.15
CA GLU A 72 -11.94 -21.94 7.86
C GLU A 72 -11.79 -23.39 7.37
N VAL A 73 -11.13 -23.61 6.22
CA VAL A 73 -10.96 -24.92 5.56
C VAL A 73 -9.58 -25.55 5.80
N VAL A 74 -8.61 -24.83 6.40
CA VAL A 74 -7.20 -25.26 6.45
C VAL A 74 -6.82 -25.88 7.80
N ASN A 75 -6.45 -27.17 7.79
CA ASN A 75 -5.68 -27.79 8.86
C ASN A 75 -4.29 -27.12 8.91
N SER A 76 -3.93 -26.58 10.08
CA SER A 76 -2.76 -25.74 10.39
C SER A 76 -1.36 -26.34 10.14
N SER A 77 -1.24 -27.40 9.34
CA SER A 77 -0.01 -28.17 9.12
C SER A 77 0.69 -27.94 7.77
N VAL A 78 0.13 -27.19 6.81
CA VAL A 78 0.73 -27.10 5.45
C VAL A 78 0.92 -25.65 5.02
N THR A 79 2.15 -25.16 5.11
CA THR A 79 2.59 -23.83 4.61
C THR A 79 2.10 -23.56 3.19
N GLU A 80 2.14 -24.55 2.29
CA GLU A 80 1.66 -24.42 0.91
C GLU A 80 0.15 -24.18 0.79
N GLN A 81 -0.66 -24.72 1.70
CA GLN A 81 -2.11 -24.46 1.70
C GLN A 81 -2.39 -23.02 2.10
N LEU A 82 -1.68 -22.51 3.12
CA LEU A 82 -1.79 -21.11 3.50
C LEU A 82 -1.33 -20.18 2.38
N LEU A 83 -0.20 -20.47 1.73
CA LEU A 83 0.27 -19.69 0.58
C LEU A 83 -0.75 -19.67 -0.56
N ASN A 84 -1.35 -20.82 -0.89
CA ASN A 84 -2.41 -20.88 -1.90
C ASN A 84 -3.64 -20.06 -1.52
N VAL A 85 -4.08 -20.11 -0.26
CA VAL A 85 -5.19 -19.29 0.23
C VAL A 85 -4.87 -17.80 0.10
N LEU A 86 -3.66 -17.38 0.49
CA LEU A 86 -3.22 -15.99 0.36
C LEU A 86 -3.23 -15.51 -1.09
N ILE A 87 -2.69 -16.31 -2.01
CA ILE A 87 -2.65 -16.00 -3.46
C ILE A 87 -4.08 -15.93 -4.03
N GLN A 88 -4.92 -16.92 -3.77
CA GLN A 88 -6.30 -16.94 -4.27
C GLN A 88 -7.13 -15.78 -3.72
N ALA A 89 -6.96 -15.45 -2.44
CA ALA A 89 -7.61 -14.30 -1.82
C ALA A 89 -7.14 -12.98 -2.47
N PHE A 90 -5.86 -12.88 -2.86
CA PHE A 90 -5.32 -11.71 -3.55
C PHE A 90 -5.92 -11.59 -4.96
N ASP A 91 -5.88 -12.68 -5.73
CA ASP A 91 -6.38 -12.73 -7.12
C ASP A 91 -7.90 -12.55 -7.23
N SER A 92 -8.63 -12.83 -6.15
CA SER A 92 -10.09 -12.63 -6.11
C SER A 92 -10.52 -11.21 -5.74
N ILE A 93 -9.59 -10.28 -5.52
CA ILE A 93 -9.90 -8.86 -5.40
C ILE A 93 -10.18 -8.33 -6.80
N SER A 94 -11.43 -7.93 -7.04
CA SER A 94 -11.89 -7.48 -8.34
C SER A 94 -11.40 -6.07 -8.68
N PHE A 95 -11.36 -5.78 -9.99
CA PHE A 95 -11.07 -4.43 -10.48
C PHE A 95 -12.04 -3.38 -9.90
N GLU A 96 -13.30 -3.74 -9.68
CA GLU A 96 -14.31 -2.86 -9.08
C GLU A 96 -13.97 -2.53 -7.62
N GLU A 97 -13.55 -3.52 -6.82
CA GLU A 97 -13.09 -3.30 -5.45
C GLU A 97 -11.89 -2.34 -5.43
N ILE A 98 -10.89 -2.55 -6.30
CA ILE A 98 -9.73 -1.67 -6.41
C ILE A 98 -10.15 -0.25 -6.82
N ARG A 99 -11.02 -0.11 -7.83
CA ARG A 99 -11.50 1.21 -8.27
C ARG A 99 -12.20 1.96 -7.15
N ASN A 100 -13.05 1.28 -6.38
CA ASN A 100 -13.75 1.89 -5.24
C ASN A 100 -12.80 2.29 -4.11
N MET A 101 -11.75 1.51 -3.85
CA MET A 101 -10.70 1.89 -2.90
C MET A 101 -9.99 3.17 -3.35
N LEU A 102 -9.60 3.26 -4.63
CA LEU A 102 -8.98 4.46 -5.19
C LEU A 102 -9.90 5.67 -5.14
N ALA A 103 -11.18 5.51 -5.50
CA ALA A 103 -12.17 6.57 -5.41
C ALA A 103 -12.36 7.06 -3.95
N HIS A 104 -12.33 6.16 -2.96
CA HIS A 104 -12.37 6.56 -1.56
C HIS A 104 -11.15 7.37 -1.16
N VAL A 105 -9.96 6.98 -1.62
CA VAL A 105 -8.71 7.72 -1.35
C VAL A 105 -8.80 9.14 -1.93
N GLU A 106 -9.21 9.26 -3.18
CA GLU A 106 -9.31 10.55 -3.88
C GLU A 106 -10.37 11.46 -3.26
N ASN A 107 -11.55 10.93 -2.92
CA ASN A 107 -12.69 11.75 -2.52
C ASN A 107 -12.81 11.95 -1.00
N VAL A 108 -12.11 11.15 -0.19
CA VAL A 108 -12.21 11.19 1.28
C VAL A 108 -10.85 11.43 1.90
N ILE A 109 -9.87 10.57 1.63
CA ILE A 109 -8.58 10.60 2.32
C ILE A 109 -7.75 11.82 1.91
N VAL A 110 -7.63 12.10 0.60
CA VAL A 110 -6.85 13.24 0.11
C VAL A 110 -7.39 14.57 0.66
N PRO A 111 -8.70 14.88 0.60
CA PRO A 111 -9.26 16.07 1.22
C PRO A 111 -8.98 16.16 2.73
N LEU A 112 -9.14 15.06 3.48
CA LEU A 112 -8.83 15.04 4.91
C LEU A 112 -7.36 15.40 5.18
N ILE A 113 -6.43 14.88 4.37
CA ILE A 113 -4.99 15.20 4.50
C ILE A 113 -4.74 16.70 4.21
N TYR A 114 -5.42 17.27 3.21
CA TYR A 114 -5.34 18.70 2.88
C TYR A 114 -5.90 19.57 4.01
N ASP A 115 -7.07 19.23 4.56
CA ASP A 115 -7.70 19.97 5.67
C ASP A 115 -6.86 19.90 6.95
N LEU A 116 -6.09 18.82 7.13
CA LEU A 116 -5.10 18.67 8.19
C LEU A 116 -3.77 19.40 7.90
N GLY A 117 -3.63 20.04 6.73
CA GLY A 117 -2.49 20.89 6.34
C GLY A 117 -1.24 20.17 5.84
N ASN A 118 -1.35 18.97 5.24
CA ASN A 118 -0.20 18.10 4.96
C ASN A 118 0.07 17.73 3.48
N LEU A 119 -0.59 18.42 2.53
CA LEU A 119 -0.31 18.31 1.10
C LEU A 119 -0.17 19.69 0.44
#